data_AF-A0A7S3YIS2-F1
#
_entry.id   AF-A0A7S3YIS2-F1
#
_cell.length_a   1.000
_cell.length_b   1.000
_cell.length_c   1.000
_cell.angle_alpha   90.00
_cell.angle_beta   90.00
_cell.angle_gamma   90.00
#
_symmetry.space_group_name_H-M   'P 1'
#
loop_
_entity.id
_entity.type
_entity.pdbx_description
1 polymer ?
#
loop_
_entity_poly.entity_id
_entity_poly.type
_entity_poly.pdbx_seq_one_letter_code
_entity_poly.pdbx_strand_id
1 'polypeptide(L)'
;MASKMFKIGTHSGTFHCDEALACYMLKLLPDYKDAEIVRTRDQKILDELPILVDVGGVYDPPTYRYDHHQRGFTEVFGHGFTTKLSSAGLVYKHFGKQIISVVSGLSDPKAIDTLYLKIYQGFIQAIDGIDNGVPAYACEGPMNYRISTDLSSRVKYLNPAWNEEAVDVDERFAKAVEMTGSELVQCIERYAKTWLPARILVEKAIEERQKHHKYKANHRQRHL
;
A
#
# COMPACT_ATOMS: atom_id res chain seq x y z
N MET A 1 19.95 24.19 16.36
CA MET A 1 18.64 23.69 16.82
C MET A 1 18.62 22.21 16.47
N ALA A 2 18.34 21.32 17.43
CA ALA A 2 18.13 19.91 17.07
C ALA A 2 16.93 19.85 16.11
N SER A 3 17.07 19.22 14.95
CA SER A 3 15.91 18.93 14.11
C SER A 3 14.94 18.12 14.97
N LYS A 4 13.66 18.51 14.95
CA LYS A 4 12.63 17.72 15.63
C LYS A 4 12.57 16.38 14.89
N MET A 5 13.18 15.35 15.46
CA MET A 5 13.14 14.00 14.90
C MET A 5 11.70 13.50 15.05
N PHE A 6 11.01 13.35 13.93
CA PHE A 6 9.66 12.80 13.93
C PHE A 6 9.71 11.33 14.37
N LYS A 7 8.64 10.87 15.02
CA LYS A 7 8.53 9.49 15.52
C LYS A 7 7.30 8.84 14.92
N ILE A 8 7.43 7.58 14.49
CA ILE A 8 6.33 6.77 13.98
C ILE A 8 6.03 5.70 15.03
N GLY A 9 4.83 5.71 15.59
CA GLY A 9 4.41 4.69 16.56
C GLY A 9 3.78 3.49 15.87
N THR A 10 4.16 2.27 16.29
CA THR A 10 3.50 1.02 15.91
C THR A 10 3.57 0.01 17.04
N HIS A 11 2.93 -1.15 16.92
CA HIS A 11 2.90 -2.14 17.98
C HIS A 11 4.24 -2.90 18.11
N SER A 12 4.57 -3.35 19.32
CA SER A 12 5.74 -4.22 19.58
C SER A 12 5.43 -5.71 19.30
N GLY A 13 6.35 -6.64 19.57
CA GLY A 13 6.08 -8.09 19.46
C GLY A 13 6.02 -8.60 18.02
N THR A 14 5.18 -9.63 17.77
CA THR A 14 4.95 -10.19 16.43
C THR A 14 4.54 -9.09 15.48
N PHE A 15 5.18 -9.03 14.32
CA PHE A 15 4.92 -8.03 13.29
C PHE A 15 4.41 -8.63 11.98
N HIS A 16 3.69 -7.81 11.23
CA HIS A 16 3.08 -8.12 9.96
C HIS A 16 3.68 -7.26 8.84
N CYS A 17 3.13 -7.44 7.65
CA CYS A 17 3.62 -6.76 6.46
C CYS A 17 3.12 -5.33 6.36
N ASP A 18 1.93 -5.07 6.89
CA ASP A 18 1.25 -3.81 6.67
C ASP A 18 1.87 -2.69 7.51
N GLU A 19 2.18 -2.91 8.78
CA GLU A 19 2.82 -1.90 9.63
C GLU A 19 4.29 -1.69 9.26
N ALA A 20 4.98 -2.74 8.81
CA ALA A 20 6.32 -2.63 8.23
C ALA A 20 6.32 -1.74 6.97
N LEU A 21 5.38 -1.98 6.04
CA LEU A 21 5.24 -1.20 4.82
C LEU A 21 4.76 0.23 5.09
N ALA A 22 3.83 0.41 6.02
CA ALA A 22 3.33 1.72 6.45
C ALA A 22 4.47 2.60 6.98
N CYS A 23 5.33 2.04 7.84
CA CYS A 23 6.52 2.72 8.34
C CYS A 23 7.45 3.15 7.21
N TYR A 24 7.76 2.26 6.26
CA TYR A 24 8.63 2.60 5.13
C TYR A 24 8.03 3.70 4.25
N MET A 25 6.74 3.60 3.92
CA MET A 25 6.02 4.58 3.11
C MET A 25 6.10 5.98 3.71
N LEU A 26 5.91 6.11 5.02
CA LEU A 26 6.06 7.39 5.72
C LEU A 26 7.50 7.90 5.60
N LYS A 27 8.51 7.05 5.81
CA LYS A 27 9.93 7.41 5.70
C LYS A 27 10.39 7.79 4.28
N LEU A 28 9.58 7.60 3.25
CA LEU A 28 9.84 8.18 1.93
C LEU A 28 9.53 9.68 1.87
N LEU A 29 8.68 10.19 2.77
CA LEU A 29 8.29 11.59 2.80
C LEU A 29 9.37 12.44 3.49
N PRO A 30 9.61 13.69 3.03
CA PRO A 30 10.64 14.57 3.60
C PRO A 30 10.52 14.75 5.11
N ASP A 31 9.31 14.90 5.63
CA ASP A 31 9.05 15.15 7.04
C ASP A 31 9.42 13.96 7.95
N TYR A 32 9.33 12.74 7.42
CA TYR A 32 9.55 11.51 8.18
C TYR A 32 10.80 10.73 7.74
N LYS A 33 11.61 11.28 6.83
CA LYS A 33 12.76 10.57 6.23
C LYS A 33 13.69 9.96 7.27
N ASP A 34 14.01 10.75 8.30
CA ASP A 34 14.88 10.36 9.40
C ASP A 34 14.08 10.01 10.67
N ALA A 35 12.79 9.68 10.52
CA ALA A 35 11.94 9.38 11.67
C ALA A 35 12.37 8.09 12.37
N GLU A 36 12.34 8.12 13.69
CA GLU A 36 12.52 6.96 14.56
C GLU A 36 11.21 6.16 14.59
N ILE A 37 11.30 4.83 14.48
CA ILE A 37 10.13 3.96 14.67
C ILE A 37 10.11 3.51 16.12
N VAL A 38 9.04 3.86 16.83
CA VAL A 38 8.80 3.50 18.22
C VAL A 38 7.81 2.35 18.28
N ARG A 39 8.27 1.18 18.72
CA ARG A 39 7.45 -0.03 18.81
C ARG A 39 6.98 -0.26 20.25
N THR A 40 5.71 -0.04 20.52
CA THR A 40 5.16 -0.15 21.88
C THR A 40 3.66 -0.42 21.88
N ARG A 41 3.13 -0.92 22.99
CA ARG A 41 1.69 -0.97 23.29
C ARG A 41 1.29 -0.12 24.50
N ASP A 42 2.23 0.62 25.08
CA ASP A 42 1.95 1.52 26.18
C ASP A 42 1.22 2.75 25.67
N GLN A 43 -0.06 2.87 26.01
CA GLN A 43 -0.92 3.98 25.58
C GLN A 43 -0.34 5.34 25.95
N LYS A 44 0.35 5.48 27.09
CA LYS A 44 0.94 6.75 27.50
C LYS A 44 2.03 7.20 26.53
N ILE A 45 2.82 6.26 26.02
CA ILE A 45 3.84 6.56 25.00
C ILE A 45 3.14 6.87 23.69
N LEU A 46 2.15 6.06 23.29
CA LEU A 46 1.41 6.25 22.02
C LEU A 46 0.71 7.60 21.93
N ASP A 47 0.13 8.09 23.03
CA ASP A 47 -0.57 9.38 23.10
C ASP A 47 0.36 10.57 22.80
N GLU A 48 1.66 10.44 23.04
CA GLU A 48 2.66 11.47 22.79
C GLU A 48 3.22 11.45 21.35
N LEU A 49 2.98 10.38 20.60
CA LEU A 49 3.55 10.21 19.26
C LEU A 49 2.73 10.94 18.19
N PRO A 50 3.39 11.57 17.20
CA PRO A 50 2.71 12.41 16.21
C PRO A 50 1.88 11.60 15.22
N ILE A 51 2.33 10.39 14.87
CA ILE A 51 1.65 9.49 13.94
C ILE A 51 1.69 8.06 14.48
N LEU A 52 0.55 7.37 14.40
CA LEU A 52 0.43 5.96 14.78
C LEU A 52 -0.05 5.14 13.59
N VAL A 53 0.57 3.97 13.39
CA VAL A 53 0.18 2.97 12.40
C VAL A 53 0.05 1.62 13.09
N ASP A 54 -1.03 0.91 12.81
CA ASP A 54 -1.29 -0.42 13.34
C ASP A 54 -1.28 -0.53 14.88
N VAL A 55 -1.61 0.57 15.55
CA VAL A 55 -1.70 0.61 17.00
C VAL A 55 -2.60 1.76 17.45
N GLY A 56 -3.23 1.58 18.62
CA GLY A 56 -4.07 2.59 19.27
C GLY A 56 -5.57 2.41 19.05
N GLY A 57 -5.99 1.51 18.16
CA GLY A 57 -7.39 1.15 17.92
C GLY A 57 -8.23 2.29 17.32
N VAL A 58 -7.61 3.21 16.59
CA VAL A 58 -8.26 4.39 16.04
C VAL A 58 -7.81 4.64 14.60
N TYR A 59 -8.79 4.88 13.72
CA TYR A 59 -8.58 5.51 12.42
C TYR A 59 -9.11 6.94 12.45
N ASP A 60 -8.20 7.91 12.41
CA ASP A 60 -8.51 9.34 12.42
C ASP A 60 -7.43 10.11 11.62
N PRO A 61 -7.63 10.34 10.31
CA PRO A 61 -6.65 11.01 9.46
C PRO A 61 -6.24 12.43 9.93
N PRO A 62 -7.16 13.29 10.41
CA PRO A 62 -6.79 14.59 10.99
C PRO A 62 -5.77 14.54 12.14
N THR A 63 -5.74 13.44 12.91
CA THR A 63 -4.77 13.25 14.00
C THR A 63 -3.72 12.19 13.68
N TYR A 64 -3.60 11.80 12.41
CA TYR A 64 -2.60 10.84 11.92
C TYR A 64 -2.64 9.49 12.67
N ARG A 65 -3.85 8.97 12.88
CA ARG A 65 -4.07 7.65 13.46
C ARG A 65 -4.55 6.70 12.36
N TYR A 66 -3.76 5.66 12.07
CA TYR A 66 -3.99 4.73 10.97
C TYR A 66 -3.98 3.29 11.48
N ASP A 67 -4.94 2.97 12.35
CA ASP A 67 -5.21 1.61 12.80
C ASP A 67 -6.57 1.12 12.22
N HIS A 68 -6.68 -0.18 11.99
CA HIS A 68 -7.84 -0.85 11.42
C HIS A 68 -8.48 -1.89 12.37
N HIS A 69 -7.88 -2.13 13.54
CA HIS A 69 -8.29 -3.17 14.50
C HIS A 69 -9.59 -2.86 15.27
N GLN A 70 -10.14 -1.65 15.15
CA GLN A 70 -11.35 -1.24 15.84
C GLN A 70 -12.58 -2.00 15.37
N ARG A 71 -13.45 -2.33 16.33
CA ARG A 71 -14.70 -3.02 16.05
C ARG A 71 -15.55 -2.20 15.08
N GLY A 72 -16.02 -2.85 14.03
CA GLY A 72 -16.86 -2.21 13.01
C GLY A 72 -16.07 -1.44 11.95
N PHE A 73 -14.75 -1.57 11.89
CA PHE A 73 -13.97 -1.00 10.80
C PHE A 73 -14.40 -1.59 9.44
N THR A 74 -14.75 -0.70 8.51
CA THR A 74 -15.23 -1.03 7.16
C THR A 74 -14.63 -0.13 6.09
N GLU A 75 -13.59 0.64 6.41
CA GLU A 75 -13.00 1.56 5.45
C GLU A 75 -12.37 0.79 4.29
N VAL A 76 -12.64 1.27 3.07
CA VAL A 76 -12.08 0.75 1.83
C VAL A 76 -11.38 1.87 1.07
N PHE A 77 -10.55 1.52 0.09
CA PHE A 77 -9.86 2.52 -0.73
C PHE A 77 -10.80 3.45 -1.50
N GLY A 78 -11.99 2.96 -1.85
CA GLY A 78 -12.91 3.62 -2.78
C GLY A 78 -12.65 3.16 -4.21
N HIS A 79 -13.04 3.95 -5.21
CA HIS A 79 -12.74 3.69 -6.63
C HIS A 79 -13.18 2.29 -7.15
N GLY A 80 -14.21 1.69 -6.54
CA GLY A 80 -14.70 0.35 -6.89
C GLY A 80 -14.01 -0.81 -6.18
N PHE A 81 -12.99 -0.54 -5.35
CA PHE A 81 -12.36 -1.55 -4.49
C PHE A 81 -13.19 -1.77 -3.22
N THR A 82 -13.33 -3.04 -2.84
CA THR A 82 -14.16 -3.48 -1.70
C THR A 82 -13.36 -4.14 -0.58
N THR A 83 -12.06 -4.38 -0.78
CA THR A 83 -11.16 -4.90 0.26
C THR A 83 -11.02 -3.87 1.37
N LYS A 84 -11.22 -4.30 2.62
CA LYS A 84 -10.94 -3.47 3.80
C LYS A 84 -9.46 -3.12 3.85
N LEU A 85 -9.15 -1.89 4.24
CA LEU A 85 -7.77 -1.43 4.36
C LEU A 85 -7.10 -2.01 5.61
N SER A 86 -5.82 -2.34 5.53
CA SER A 86 -4.95 -2.45 6.70
C SER A 86 -4.23 -1.13 6.95
N SER A 87 -3.29 -1.08 7.90
CA SER A 87 -2.55 0.14 8.21
C SER A 87 -1.71 0.63 7.01
N ALA A 88 -1.19 -0.30 6.20
CA ALA A 88 -0.57 0.03 4.91
C ALA A 88 -1.56 0.69 3.95
N GLY A 89 -2.74 0.10 3.74
CA GLY A 89 -3.76 0.67 2.87
C GLY A 89 -4.21 2.06 3.30
N LEU A 90 -4.33 2.28 4.62
CA LEU A 90 -4.66 3.59 5.20
C LEU A 90 -3.58 4.63 4.92
N VAL A 91 -2.30 4.33 5.21
CA VAL A 91 -1.19 5.24 4.90
C VAL A 91 -1.12 5.51 3.40
N TYR A 92 -1.24 4.48 2.56
CA TYR A 92 -1.26 4.65 1.12
C TYR A 92 -2.44 5.51 0.65
N LYS A 93 -3.63 5.37 1.24
CA LYS A 93 -4.80 6.18 0.90
C LYS A 93 -4.58 7.68 1.10
N HIS A 94 -3.83 8.07 2.13
CA HIS A 94 -3.63 9.48 2.47
C HIS A 94 -2.34 10.06 1.90
N PHE A 95 -1.28 9.24 1.76
CA PHE A 95 0.05 9.70 1.34
C PHE A 95 0.52 9.13 0.00
N GLY A 96 -0.19 8.16 -0.58
CA GLY A 96 0.25 7.39 -1.74
C GLY A 96 0.60 8.24 -2.95
N LYS A 97 -0.16 9.31 -3.22
CA LYS A 97 0.16 10.23 -4.34
C LYS A 97 1.48 10.98 -4.12
N GLN A 98 1.75 11.41 -2.89
CA GLN A 98 3.00 12.07 -2.53
C GLN A 98 4.17 11.09 -2.63
N ILE A 99 4.00 9.88 -2.10
CA ILE A 99 4.98 8.78 -2.18
C ILE A 99 5.34 8.47 -3.64
N ILE A 100 4.33 8.32 -4.50
CA ILE A 100 4.54 8.07 -5.94
C ILE A 100 5.32 9.22 -6.57
N SER A 101 4.96 10.47 -6.28
CA SER A 101 5.67 11.63 -6.81
C SER A 101 7.14 11.64 -6.39
N VAL A 102 7.42 11.40 -5.10
CA VAL A 102 8.80 11.33 -4.58
C VAL A 102 9.61 10.21 -5.24
N VAL A 103 9.05 9.00 -5.33
CA VAL A 103 9.78 7.83 -5.86
C VAL A 103 9.96 7.89 -7.37
N SER A 104 8.93 8.32 -8.10
CA SER A 104 8.96 8.35 -9.58
C SER A 104 9.59 9.62 -10.16
N GLY A 105 9.68 10.71 -9.38
CA GLY A 105 10.06 12.04 -9.86
C GLY A 105 9.01 12.71 -10.75
N LEU A 106 7.81 12.14 -10.85
CA LEU A 106 6.72 12.70 -11.66
C LEU A 106 5.96 13.79 -10.90
N SER A 107 5.54 14.82 -11.63
CA SER A 107 4.72 15.93 -11.11
C SER A 107 3.38 16.09 -11.84
N ASP A 108 3.13 15.36 -12.94
CA ASP A 108 1.86 15.41 -13.66
C ASP A 108 0.73 14.75 -12.84
N PRO A 109 -0.31 15.49 -12.43
CA PRO A 109 -1.39 14.94 -11.61
C PRO A 109 -2.11 13.75 -12.26
N LYS A 110 -2.28 13.75 -13.59
CA LYS A 110 -2.97 12.65 -14.28
C LYS A 110 -2.16 11.37 -14.28
N ALA A 111 -0.86 11.46 -14.53
CA ALA A 111 0.07 10.35 -14.37
C ALA A 111 0.05 9.80 -12.93
N ILE A 112 0.13 10.69 -11.93
CA ILE A 112 0.10 10.31 -10.52
C ILE A 112 -1.22 9.62 -10.15
N ASP A 113 -2.37 10.14 -10.58
CA ASP A 113 -3.68 9.52 -10.32
C ASP A 113 -3.80 8.13 -10.97
N THR A 114 -3.29 7.99 -12.19
CA THR A 114 -3.27 6.72 -12.92
C THR A 114 -2.40 5.69 -12.20
N LEU A 115 -1.22 6.08 -11.75
CA LEU A 115 -0.31 5.24 -10.97
C LEU A 115 -0.90 4.91 -9.59
N TYR A 116 -1.55 5.87 -8.94
CA TYR A 116 -2.13 5.72 -7.62
C TYR A 116 -3.15 4.57 -7.57
N LEU A 117 -4.05 4.50 -8.56
CA LEU A 117 -4.99 3.39 -8.69
C LEU A 117 -4.28 2.09 -9.11
N LYS A 118 -3.29 2.18 -10.00
CA LYS A 118 -2.61 1.00 -10.54
C LYS A 118 -1.75 0.28 -9.49
N ILE A 119 -1.04 1.03 -8.66
CA ILE A 119 -0.20 0.51 -7.57
C ILE A 119 -1.07 -0.03 -6.45
N TYR A 120 -2.19 0.61 -6.13
CA TYR A 120 -3.13 0.03 -5.15
C TYR A 120 -3.59 -1.35 -5.61
N GLN A 121 -4.13 -1.43 -6.84
CA GLN A 121 -4.61 -2.68 -7.44
C GLN A 121 -3.53 -3.75 -7.52
N GLY A 122 -2.30 -3.37 -7.91
CA GLY A 122 -1.22 -4.30 -8.23
C GLY A 122 -0.34 -4.69 -7.05
N PHE A 123 -0.45 -4.02 -5.91
CA PHE A 123 0.47 -4.18 -4.79
C PHE A 123 -0.23 -4.04 -3.43
N ILE A 124 -0.76 -2.85 -3.11
CA ILE A 124 -1.26 -2.54 -1.75
C ILE A 124 -2.47 -3.39 -1.37
N GLN A 125 -3.41 -3.59 -2.30
CA GLN A 125 -4.64 -4.35 -2.05
C GLN A 125 -4.37 -5.79 -1.59
N ALA A 126 -3.29 -6.41 -2.05
CA ALA A 126 -2.92 -7.76 -1.62
C ALA A 126 -2.47 -7.78 -0.15
N ILE A 127 -1.74 -6.74 0.29
CA ILE A 127 -1.33 -6.58 1.68
C ILE A 127 -2.56 -6.37 2.56
N ASP A 128 -3.44 -5.43 2.16
CA ASP A 128 -4.72 -5.17 2.84
C ASP A 128 -5.57 -6.44 2.98
N GLY A 129 -5.68 -7.22 1.89
CA GLY A 129 -6.46 -8.45 1.86
C GLY A 129 -5.89 -9.52 2.78
N ILE A 130 -4.59 -9.78 2.71
CA ILE A 130 -3.93 -10.80 3.56
C ILE A 130 -4.08 -10.45 5.04
N ASP A 131 -3.84 -9.19 5.37
CA ASP A 131 -3.86 -8.72 6.75
C ASP A 131 -5.26 -8.74 7.37
N ASN A 132 -6.29 -8.33 6.61
CA ASN A 132 -7.68 -8.43 7.03
C ASN A 132 -8.28 -9.86 6.91
N GLY A 133 -7.47 -10.87 6.55
CA GLY A 133 -7.93 -12.25 6.38
C GLY A 133 -8.91 -12.45 5.22
N VAL A 134 -8.90 -11.56 4.24
CA VAL A 134 -9.75 -11.63 3.04
C VAL A 134 -9.11 -12.60 2.03
N PRO A 135 -9.81 -13.67 1.62
CA PRO A 135 -9.28 -14.60 0.65
C PRO A 135 -9.14 -13.93 -0.73
N ALA A 136 -8.06 -14.27 -1.45
CA ALA A 136 -7.80 -13.72 -2.79
C ALA A 136 -8.86 -14.13 -3.84
N TYR A 137 -9.59 -15.22 -3.59
CA TYR A 137 -10.63 -15.74 -4.47
C TYR A 137 -11.90 -16.03 -3.66
N ALA A 138 -13.05 -15.64 -4.19
CA ALA A 138 -14.36 -15.86 -3.57
C ALA A 138 -14.95 -17.26 -3.86
N CYS A 139 -14.12 -18.26 -4.19
CA CYS A 139 -14.61 -19.58 -4.57
C CYS A 139 -14.98 -20.44 -3.35
N GLU A 140 -16.06 -21.19 -3.48
CA GLU A 140 -16.40 -22.27 -2.55
C GLU A 140 -15.61 -23.53 -2.94
N GLY A 141 -14.78 -24.03 -2.02
CA GLY A 141 -14.00 -25.25 -2.22
C GLY A 141 -12.60 -25.19 -1.59
N PRO A 142 -11.93 -26.35 -1.42
CA PRO A 142 -10.56 -26.36 -0.92
C PRO A 142 -9.61 -25.70 -1.92
N MET A 143 -8.62 -24.97 -1.41
CA MET A 143 -7.53 -24.46 -2.25
C MET A 143 -6.73 -25.62 -2.85
N ASN A 144 -6.48 -25.59 -4.16
CA ASN A 144 -5.64 -26.58 -4.82
C ASN A 144 -4.18 -26.54 -4.32
N TYR A 145 -3.69 -25.34 -3.95
CA TYR A 145 -2.38 -25.13 -3.35
C TYR A 145 -2.37 -23.84 -2.53
N ARG A 146 -1.42 -23.74 -1.60
CA ARG A 146 -1.18 -22.53 -0.81
C ARG A 146 0.05 -21.79 -1.33
N ILE A 147 -0.07 -20.48 -1.52
CA ILE A 147 1.08 -19.61 -1.77
C ILE A 147 1.64 -19.18 -0.41
N SER A 148 2.95 -19.36 -0.22
CA SER A 148 3.66 -19.01 1.02
C SER A 148 4.96 -18.27 0.73
N THR A 149 5.07 -17.69 -0.47
CA THR A 149 6.23 -16.94 -0.98
C THR A 149 5.91 -15.47 -1.23
N ASP A 150 4.68 -15.04 -0.96
CA ASP A 150 4.26 -13.64 -1.03
C ASP A 150 5.02 -12.77 -0.02
N LEU A 151 4.89 -11.44 -0.17
CA LEU A 151 5.59 -10.48 0.68
C LEU A 151 5.21 -10.63 2.16
N SER A 152 3.92 -10.81 2.47
CA SER A 152 3.47 -11.00 3.85
C SER A 152 4.00 -12.29 4.47
N SER A 153 4.08 -13.38 3.70
CA SER A 153 4.73 -14.61 4.13
C SER A 153 6.23 -14.41 4.42
N ARG A 154 6.94 -13.68 3.56
CA ARG A 154 8.38 -13.38 3.78
C ARG A 154 8.62 -12.53 5.01
N VAL A 155 7.78 -11.52 5.25
CA VAL A 155 7.82 -10.73 6.50
C VAL A 155 7.52 -11.61 7.71
N LYS A 156 6.52 -12.49 7.62
CA LYS A 156 6.22 -13.45 8.70
C LYS A 156 7.43 -14.31 9.06
N TYR A 157 8.23 -14.75 8.08
CA TYR A 157 9.44 -15.55 8.33
C TYR A 157 10.57 -14.78 9.03
N LEU A 158 10.48 -13.46 9.12
CA LEU A 158 11.40 -12.65 9.94
C LEU A 158 10.96 -12.60 11.41
N ASN A 159 9.75 -13.02 11.78
CA ASN A 159 9.42 -13.14 13.20
C ASN A 159 10.23 -14.27 13.85
N PRO A 160 10.59 -14.16 15.15
CA PRO A 160 11.23 -15.26 15.87
C PRO A 160 10.39 -16.53 15.81
N ALA A 161 11.03 -17.68 15.55
CA ALA A 161 10.39 -18.97 15.77
C ALA A 161 10.20 -19.22 17.27
N TRP A 162 9.25 -20.11 17.59
CA TRP A 162 8.88 -20.42 18.98
C TRP A 162 10.03 -20.97 19.84
N ASN A 163 11.07 -21.50 19.19
CA ASN A 163 12.24 -22.13 19.82
C ASN A 163 13.53 -21.32 19.64
N GLU A 164 13.45 -20.06 19.20
CA GLU A 164 14.61 -19.17 19.14
C GLU A 164 14.75 -18.38 20.44
N GLU A 165 15.95 -18.40 21.02
CA GLU A 165 16.27 -17.65 22.24
C GLU A 165 17.06 -16.38 21.92
N ALA A 166 16.91 -15.36 22.75
CA ALA A 166 17.69 -14.10 22.69
C ALA A 166 17.67 -13.38 21.32
N VAL A 167 16.50 -13.32 20.67
CA VAL A 167 16.33 -12.62 19.39
C VAL A 167 15.98 -11.15 19.60
N ASP A 168 16.69 -10.26 18.90
CA ASP A 168 16.28 -8.87 18.74
C ASP A 168 15.17 -8.77 17.68
N VAL A 169 13.93 -8.60 18.15
CA VAL A 169 12.73 -8.50 17.31
C VAL A 169 12.70 -7.18 16.54
N ASP A 170 13.31 -6.11 17.08
CA ASP A 170 13.30 -4.79 16.46
C ASP A 170 14.31 -4.73 15.31
N GLU A 171 15.45 -5.41 15.44
CA GLU A 171 16.38 -5.61 14.32
C GLU A 171 15.71 -6.34 13.16
N ARG A 172 14.92 -7.40 13.44
CA ARG A 172 14.20 -8.15 12.39
C ARG A 172 13.06 -7.34 11.78
N PHE A 173 12.39 -6.52 12.58
CA PHE A 173 11.40 -5.60 12.05
C PHE A 173 12.01 -4.55 11.12
N ALA A 174 13.19 -4.01 11.45
CA ALA A 174 13.91 -3.10 10.55
C ALA A 174 14.22 -3.77 9.19
N LYS A 175 14.56 -5.08 9.19
CA LYS A 175 14.71 -5.87 7.95
C LYS A 175 13.39 -6.01 7.19
N ALA A 176 12.26 -6.20 7.89
CA ALA A 176 10.93 -6.26 7.27
C ALA A 176 10.53 -4.91 6.64
N VAL A 177 10.80 -3.80 7.32
CA VAL A 177 10.56 -2.43 6.83
C VAL A 177 11.33 -2.20 5.52
N GLU A 178 12.63 -2.54 5.48
CA GLU A 178 13.43 -2.41 4.25
C GLU A 178 12.96 -3.34 3.12
N MET A 179 12.62 -4.59 3.44
CA MET A 179 12.14 -5.57 2.46
C MET A 179 10.84 -5.13 1.80
N THR A 180 9.85 -4.72 2.60
CA THR A 180 8.54 -4.28 2.10
C THR A 180 8.67 -2.99 1.29
N GLY A 181 9.48 -2.06 1.78
CA GLY A 181 9.75 -0.79 1.14
C GLY A 181 10.45 -0.88 -0.21
N SER A 182 11.54 -1.63 -0.27
CA SER A 182 12.29 -1.82 -1.50
C SER A 182 11.45 -2.49 -2.60
N GLU A 183 10.52 -3.38 -2.24
CA GLU A 183 9.61 -3.99 -3.20
C GLU A 183 8.53 -3.00 -3.69
N LEU A 184 8.01 -2.14 -2.81
CA LEU A 184 7.11 -1.06 -3.20
C LEU A 184 7.81 -0.08 -4.16
N VAL A 185 9.04 0.36 -3.85
CA VAL A 185 9.81 1.28 -4.68
C VAL A 185 10.00 0.69 -6.08
N GLN A 186 10.45 -0.57 -6.17
CA GLN A 186 10.57 -1.27 -7.45
C GLN A 186 9.24 -1.35 -8.21
N CYS A 187 8.14 -1.59 -7.50
CA CYS A 187 6.80 -1.62 -8.08
C CYS A 187 6.41 -0.26 -8.68
N ILE A 188 6.59 0.83 -7.94
CA ILE A 188 6.32 2.20 -8.39
C ILE A 188 7.19 2.54 -9.60
N GLU A 189 8.49 2.31 -9.50
CA GLU A 189 9.43 2.61 -10.58
C GLU A 189 9.10 1.82 -11.85
N ARG A 190 8.80 0.53 -11.75
CA ARG A 190 8.39 -0.29 -12.90
C ARG A 190 7.13 0.24 -13.56
N TYR A 191 6.11 0.61 -12.77
CA TYR A 191 4.89 1.16 -13.35
C TYR A 191 5.12 2.55 -13.98
N ALA A 192 5.90 3.42 -13.34
CA ALA A 192 6.18 4.75 -13.84
C ALA A 192 7.08 4.74 -15.10
N LYS A 193 8.13 3.91 -15.11
CA LYS A 193 9.15 3.89 -16.18
C LYS A 193 8.78 3.00 -17.36
N THR A 194 7.94 1.98 -17.16
CA THR A 194 7.63 0.99 -18.22
C THR A 194 6.15 0.97 -18.58
N TRP A 195 5.27 0.76 -17.60
CA TRP A 195 3.85 0.55 -17.90
C TRP A 195 3.14 1.85 -18.33
N LEU A 196 3.38 2.97 -17.65
CA LEU A 196 2.73 4.24 -17.94
C LEU A 196 3.09 4.77 -19.35
N PRO A 197 4.37 4.78 -19.80
CA PRO A 197 4.71 5.16 -21.17
C PRO A 197 4.05 4.24 -22.22
N ALA A 198 4.05 2.93 -21.98
CA ALA A 198 3.39 1.98 -22.89
C ALA A 198 1.88 2.23 -22.97
N ARG A 199 1.22 2.52 -21.84
CA ARG A 199 -0.20 2.87 -21.78
C ARG A 199 -0.51 4.08 -22.65
N ILE A 200 0.28 5.15 -22.55
CA ILE A 200 0.07 6.40 -23.31
C ILE A 200 0.13 6.11 -24.82
N LEU A 201 1.06 5.26 -25.27
CA LEU A 201 1.16 4.86 -26.68
C LEU A 201 -0.09 4.11 -27.15
N VAL A 202 -0.61 3.20 -26.31
CA VAL A 202 -1.83 2.42 -26.62
C VAL A 202 -3.07 3.31 -26.64
N GLU A 203 -3.21 4.21 -25.67
CA GLU A 203 -4.32 5.18 -25.62
C GLU A 203 -4.34 6.06 -26.88
N LYS A 204 -3.19 6.61 -27.26
CA LYS A 204 -3.05 7.39 -28.49
C LYS A 204 -3.42 6.58 -29.73
N ALA A 205 -2.95 5.34 -29.86
CA ALA A 205 -3.29 4.47 -30.98
C ALA A 205 -4.80 4.17 -31.05
N ILE A 206 -5.45 3.99 -29.90
CA ILE A 206 -6.90 3.79 -29.82
C ILE A 206 -7.67 5.05 -30.24
N GLU A 207 -7.22 6.24 -29.86
CA GLU A 207 -7.84 7.50 -30.28
C GLU A 207 -7.67 7.74 -31.79
N GLU A 208 -6.48 7.45 -32.32
CA GLU A 208 -6.16 7.64 -33.74
C GLU A 208 -6.83 6.60 -34.65
N ARG A 209 -7.30 5.46 -34.11
CA ARG A 209 -7.97 4.42 -34.90
C ARG A 209 -9.18 4.93 -35.69
N GLN A 210 -9.88 5.94 -35.15
CA GLN A 210 -11.05 6.53 -35.83
C GLN A 210 -10.67 7.36 -37.07
N LYS A 211 -9.42 7.83 -37.17
CA LYS A 211 -8.94 8.55 -38.35
C LYS A 211 -8.77 7.65 -39.57
N HIS A 212 -8.54 6.35 -39.34
CA HIS A 212 -8.27 5.37 -40.40
C HIS A 212 -9.48 4.48 -40.72
N HIS A 213 -10.40 4.28 -39.77
CA HIS A 213 -11.66 3.58 -40.01
C HIS A 213 -12.85 4.54 -39.93
N LYS A 214 -13.25 5.12 -41.08
CA LYS A 214 -14.59 5.73 -41.22
C LYS A 214 -15.62 4.61 -41.08
N TYR A 215 -16.28 4.52 -39.94
CA TYR A 215 -17.47 3.68 -39.81
C TYR A 215 -18.53 4.26 -40.75
N LYS A 216 -18.66 3.70 -41.97
CA LYS A 216 -19.83 3.94 -42.81
C LYS A 216 -21.00 3.28 -42.09
N ALA A 217 -21.72 4.04 -41.29
CA ALA A 217 -23.08 3.70 -40.92
C ALA A 217 -23.89 3.67 -42.22
N ASN A 218 -23.89 2.52 -42.90
CA ASN A 218 -24.74 2.31 -44.04
C ASN A 218 -26.18 2.34 -43.53
N HIS A 219 -26.86 3.45 -43.83
CA HIS A 219 -28.31 3.58 -43.84
C HIS A 219 -28.94 2.30 -44.38
N ARG A 220 -29.61 1.54 -43.51
CA ARG A 220 -30.78 0.77 -43.93
C ARG A 220 -32.01 1.63 -43.68
N GLN A 221 -32.19 2.63 -44.52
CA GLN A 221 -33.52 2.91 -45.04
C GLN A 221 -33.84 1.76 -45.99
N ARG A 222 -34.69 0.83 -45.54
CA ARG A 222 -35.53 0.06 -46.45
C ARG A 222 -36.93 0.09 -45.88
N HIS A 223 -37.74 0.97 -46.47
CA HIS A 223 -39.18 0.85 -46.53
C HIS A 223 -39.54 -0.54 -47.06
N LEU A 224 -40.35 -1.27 -46.29
CA LEU A 224 -41.63 -1.88 -46.64
C LEU A 224 -42.04 -2.80 -45.48
#